data_AF-A0A3M3YP53-F1
#
_entry.id   AF-A0A3M3YP53-F1
#
_cell.length_a   1.000
_cell.length_b   1.000
_cell.length_c   1.000
_cell.angle_alpha   90.00
_cell.angle_beta   90.00
_cell.angle_gamma   90.00
#
_symmetry.space_group_name_H-M   'P 1'
#
loop_
_entity.id
_entity.type
_entity.pdbx_description
1 polymer ?
#
loop_
_entity_poly.entity_id
_entity_poly.type
_entity_poly.pdbx_seq_one_letter_code
_entity_poly.pdbx_strand_id
1 'polypeptide(L)' 'MIASGELAAGTRLMEVPTAELFGVSRMPVRMAFRTLEQEGLLVSAGGRGFQARSLRAQ' A
#
# COMPACT_ATOMS: atom_id res chain seq x y z
N MET A 1 4.31 -7.55 -4.96
CA MET A 1 3.57 -6.29 -5.15
C MET A 1 4.44 -5.04 -5.03
N ILE A 2 4.76 -4.50 -3.83
CA ILE A 2 5.42 -3.18 -3.72
C ILE A 2 6.95 -3.25 -3.91
N ALA A 3 7.66 -3.95 -3.02
CA ALA A 3 9.13 -4.05 -3.09
C ALA A 3 9.64 -4.72 -4.37
N SER A 4 8.83 -5.63 -4.93
CA SER A 4 9.13 -6.31 -6.19
C SER A 4 8.90 -5.42 -7.43
N GLY A 5 8.36 -4.20 -7.29
CA GLY A 5 8.07 -3.30 -8.40
C GLY A 5 6.85 -3.70 -9.25
N GLU A 6 6.08 -4.69 -8.83
CA GLU A 6 4.87 -5.15 -9.54
C GLU A 6 3.76 -4.08 -9.52
N LEU A 7 3.69 -3.27 -8.46
CA LEU A 7 2.83 -2.08 -8.41
C LEU A 7 3.58 -0.87 -8.95
N ALA A 8 3.02 -0.24 -9.99
CA ALA A 8 3.54 1.02 -10.51
C ALA A 8 3.47 2.13 -9.45
N ALA A 9 4.44 3.06 -9.49
CA ALA A 9 4.42 4.24 -8.65
C ALA A 9 3.13 5.05 -8.88
N GLY A 10 2.54 5.57 -7.81
CA GLY A 10 1.25 6.27 -7.84
C GLY A 10 0.02 5.34 -7.85
N THR A 11 0.19 4.02 -7.91
CA THR A 11 -0.94 3.09 -7.81
C THR A 11 -1.65 3.27 -6.48
N ARG A 12 -2.97 3.53 -6.53
CA ARG A 12 -3.79 3.74 -5.35
C ARG A 12 -4.20 2.41 -4.73
N LEU A 13 -3.97 2.29 -3.42
CA LEU A 13 -4.32 1.14 -2.61
C LEU A 13 -5.36 1.55 -1.57
N MET A 14 -6.40 0.74 -1.44
CA MET A 14 -7.51 0.96 -0.51
C MET A 14 -7.64 -0.25 0.41
N GLU A 15 -7.95 -0.01 1.69
CA GLU A 15 -7.94 -1.08 2.71
C GLU A 15 -8.92 -2.22 2.39
N VAL A 16 -10.14 -1.89 1.93
CA VAL A 16 -11.20 -2.90 1.69
C VAL A 16 -10.88 -3.77 0.46
N PRO A 17 -10.63 -3.23 -0.74
CA PRO A 17 -10.27 -4.07 -1.90
C PRO A 17 -9.01 -4.90 -1.69
N THR A 18 -8.05 -4.38 -0.92
CA THR A 18 -6.81 -5.12 -0.62
C THR A 18 -7.08 -6.26 0.36
N ALA A 19 -7.97 -6.05 1.35
CA ALA A 19 -8.38 -7.11 2.27
C ALA A 19 -9.14 -8.23 1.54
N GLU A 20 -10.01 -7.88 0.60
CA GLU A 20 -10.71 -8.83 -0.28
C GLU A 20 -9.72 -9.63 -1.14
N LEU A 21 -8.74 -8.95 -1.77
CA LEU A 21 -7.70 -9.59 -2.58
C LEU A 21 -6.91 -10.66 -1.81
N PHE A 22 -6.54 -10.37 -0.55
CA PHE A 22 -5.75 -11.28 0.28
C PHE A 22 -6.58 -12.25 1.12
N GLY A 23 -7.93 -12.17 1.07
CA GLY A 23 -8.81 -13.03 1.88
C GLY A 23 -8.65 -12.81 3.39
N VAL A 24 -8.33 -11.59 3.82
CA VAL A 24 -8.12 -11.23 5.23
C VAL A 24 -9.10 -10.14 5.68
N SER A 25 -9.18 -9.86 6.98
CA SER A 25 -9.97 -8.73 7.46
C SER A 25 -9.33 -7.38 7.14
N ARG A 26 -10.09 -6.29 7.24
CA ARG A 26 -9.60 -4.93 6.97
C ARG A 26 -8.50 -4.47 7.94
N MET A 27 -8.52 -4.95 9.19
CA MET A 27 -7.58 -4.54 10.24
C MET A 27 -6.12 -4.86 9.86
N PRO A 28 -5.72 -6.11 9.54
CA PRO A 28 -4.33 -6.43 9.18
C PRO A 28 -3.82 -5.63 7.98
N VAL A 29 -4.67 -5.37 6.98
CA VAL A 29 -4.31 -4.49 5.85
C VAL A 29 -4.03 -3.07 6.31
N ARG A 30 -4.87 -2.50 7.19
CA ARG A 30 -4.62 -1.17 7.76
C ARG A 30 -3.29 -1.11 8.50
N MET A 31 -2.96 -2.12 9.30
CA MET A 31 -1.66 -2.18 9.98
C MET A 31 -0.51 -2.25 8.98
N ALA A 32 -0.60 -3.14 7.98
CA ALA A 32 0.42 -3.26 6.94
C ALA A 32 0.61 -1.94 6.18
N PHE A 33 -0.45 -1.25 5.80
CA PHE A 33 -0.36 0.05 5.13
C PHE A 33 0.32 1.11 5.98
N ARG A 34 0.05 1.14 7.29
CA ARG A 34 0.74 2.06 8.22
C ARG A 34 2.23 1.73 8.34
N THR A 35 2.59 0.45 8.45
CA THR A 35 3.99 0.03 8.46
C THR A 35 4.69 0.42 7.16
N LEU A 36 4.08 0.14 6.00
CA LEU A 36 4.64 0.48 4.70
C LEU A 36 4.73 2.00 4.48
N GLU A 37 3.82 2.79 5.06
CA GLU A 37 3.91 4.26 5.08
C GLU A 37 5.09 4.75 5.94
N GLN A 38 5.33 4.14 7.10
CA GLN A 38 6.48 4.45 7.97
C GLN A 38 7.82 4.09 7.31
N GLU A 39 7.88 2.97 6.60
CA GLU A 39 9.01 2.58 5.74
C GLU A 39 9.08 3.42 4.45
N GLY A 40 8.03 4.21 4.20
CA GLY A 40 7.87 5.10 3.08
C GLY A 40 7.50 4.41 1.75
N LEU A 41 7.41 3.09 1.73
CA LEU A 41 6.98 2.34 0.55
C LEU A 41 5.59 2.78 0.05
N LEU A 42 4.75 3.31 0.96
CA LEU A 42 3.50 3.99 0.65
C LEU A 42 3.51 5.45 1.12
N VAL A 43 2.62 6.26 0.54
CA VAL A 43 2.27 7.60 1.01
C VAL A 43 0.76 7.76 1.13
N SER A 44 0.28 8.52 2.12
CA SER A 44 -1.14 8.86 2.23
C SER A 44 -1.63 9.60 0.97
N ALA A 45 -2.77 9.17 0.44
CA ALA A 45 -3.36 9.66 -0.80
C ALA A 45 -4.61 10.52 -0.59
N GLY A 46 -4.80 11.05 0.63
CA GLY A 46 -6.03 11.68 1.08
C GLY A 46 -7.16 10.68 1.31
N GLY A 47 -8.09 11.01 2.22
CA GLY A 47 -9.16 10.09 2.63
C GLY A 47 -8.62 8.84 3.33
N ARG A 48 -9.11 7.64 2.94
CA ARG A 48 -8.73 6.34 3.51
C ARG A 48 -7.81 5.50 2.60
N GLY A 49 -7.04 6.14 1.72
CA GLY A 49 -6.22 5.47 0.71
C GLY A 49 -4.74 5.79 0.81
N PHE A 50 -3.93 4.91 0.23
CA PHE A 50 -2.48 5.02 0.11
C PHE A 50 -2.07 4.97 -1.36
N GLN A 51 -0.87 5.43 -1.68
CA GLN A 51 -0.27 5.31 -3.02
C GLN A 51 1.11 4.69 -2.93
N ALA A 52 1.44 3.79 -3.86
CA ALA A 52 2.77 3.21 -3.98
C ALA A 52 3.81 4.28 -4.33
N ARG A 53 4.91 4.33 -3.57
CA ARG A 53 6.05 5.20 -3.89
C ARG A 53 6.92 4.57 -4.97
N SER A 54 7.53 5.39 -5.82
CA SER A 54 8.58 4.93 -6.72
C SER A 54 9.78 4.43 -5.91
N LEU A 55 10.12 3.15 -6.10
CA LEU A 55 11.40 2.61 -5.67
C LEU A 55 12.36 2.82 -6.83
N ARG A 56 13.14 3.91 -6.78
CA ARG A 56 14.32 3.99 -7.63
C ARG A 56 15.33 3.01 -7.06
N ALA A 57 15.63 1.95 -7.80
CA ALA A 57 16.89 1.25 -7.57
C ALA A 57 18.01 2.26 -7.79
N GLN A 58 18.83 2.47 -6.76
CA GLN A 58 20.04 3.28 -6.86
C GLN A 58 21.11 2.52 -7.63
#